data_AF-A0A960IC20-F1
#
_entry.id   AF-A0A960IC20-F1
#
_cell.length_a   1.000
_cell.length_b   1.000
_cell.length_c   1.000
_cell.angle_alpha   90.00
_cell.angle_beta   90.00
_cell.angle_gamma   90.00
#
_symmetry.space_group_name_H-M   'P 1'
#
loop_
_entity.id
_entity.type
_entity.pdbx_description
1 polymer ?
#
loop_
_entity_poly.entity_id
_entity_poly.type
_entity_poly.pdbx_seq_one_letter_code
_entity_poly.pdbx_strand_id
1 'polypeptide(L)'
;MTRSTLEARVGWRTTMRALWSVTAVLATTGVVVVGSDVFVDAQPVVDSRPTMALLCKYGDNAETYGFEADHLQRMFTGTPHSLDGLVQEMSLGKANLTGSRAAGWFTLPKARAAYAADFSGFAEIIRDCATAATAGGVDLTPFRDVAVFLNDQLAGAEAALVPVSLPVGGQEVAFRGIIVTRRGLTSPPLVLHEIGHAFGGKHTRSQTDPLGGGSTYGDRPERPVNGVPLRTVNIGPGWDASNRDAMGWIPAERKVTFGGGTQSVTLSRLTQPTPTGAMLVNVPIGSTPARYVVSARTHTGYDAQTKFPDTLQFGHVVPVPGVVIEKVDPSVDTVTMFSTPGADSASAGAMWLPGQTFVDDANGIRITVDRFDATGAQVTITGAGAAPATTQPPATQPPATQPPATQPPATQPPATQPPATQPPATQPPATQPPAPPAAGGTPTDDLAAAPLVAVPSRLGGIATAGFTTAADEPPPCAGIGATAWFRVQVPASGTLTISTAGSTFDTALAYYRGPANATTVSSLAAVTCVDDVPGSTQAVITLTATPGEVLYVQAGGYGSATGTLEIALS
;
A
#
# COMPACT_ATOMS: atom_id res chain seq x y z
N MET A 1 43.34 -43.68 0.69
CA MET A 1 44.58 -42.92 0.96
C MET A 1 44.65 -41.76 -0.03
N THR A 2 44.88 -40.54 0.51
CA THR A 2 45.38 -39.28 -0.12
C THR A 2 44.60 -38.66 -1.30
N ARG A 3 43.91 -37.51 -1.12
CA ARG A 3 44.35 -36.08 -1.13
C ARG A 3 44.71 -35.54 -2.54
N SER A 4 43.84 -34.69 -3.11
CA SER A 4 44.20 -33.29 -3.46
C SER A 4 42.94 -32.44 -3.73
N THR A 5 42.75 -31.45 -2.86
CA THR A 5 41.86 -30.28 -2.97
C THR A 5 42.54 -29.16 -3.76
N LEU A 6 41.74 -28.18 -4.23
CA LEU A 6 42.05 -26.91 -4.91
C LEU A 6 42.31 -26.98 -6.43
N GLU A 7 41.31 -26.55 -7.22
CA GLU A 7 41.40 -25.51 -8.26
C GLU A 7 40.11 -25.45 -9.09
N ALA A 8 39.17 -24.59 -8.69
CA ALA A 8 38.07 -24.11 -9.55
C ALA A 8 37.38 -22.89 -8.91
N ARG A 9 38.12 -21.79 -8.70
CA ARG A 9 37.57 -20.47 -8.36
C ARG A 9 38.48 -19.35 -8.89
N VAL A 10 38.53 -19.13 -10.21
CA VAL A 10 38.85 -17.83 -10.81
C VAL A 10 38.28 -17.84 -12.24
N GLY A 11 37.37 -16.93 -12.57
CA GLY A 11 36.91 -16.77 -13.95
C GLY A 11 35.57 -16.08 -14.18
N TRP A 12 35.27 -14.97 -13.49
CA TRP A 12 34.16 -14.08 -13.85
C TRP A 12 34.52 -12.62 -13.54
N ARG A 13 35.32 -12.02 -14.41
CA ARG A 13 35.39 -10.57 -14.71
C ARG A 13 35.83 -10.43 -16.16
N THR A 14 35.47 -9.32 -16.81
CA THR A 14 35.58 -8.98 -18.25
C THR A 14 34.65 -9.81 -19.15
N THR A 15 33.55 -9.26 -19.69
CA THR A 15 33.59 -8.32 -20.83
C THR A 15 32.23 -7.62 -20.98
N MET A 16 32.16 -6.30 -20.83
CA MET A 16 31.15 -5.44 -21.47
C MET A 16 31.69 -4.01 -21.48
N ARG A 17 32.49 -3.71 -22.51
CA ARG A 17 32.70 -2.36 -23.02
C ARG A 17 32.30 -2.43 -24.49
N ALA A 18 31.15 -1.90 -24.84
CA ALA A 18 30.79 -1.60 -26.21
C ALA A 18 30.57 -0.10 -26.32
N LEU A 19 31.42 0.55 -27.12
CA LEU A 19 31.34 1.96 -27.48
C LEU A 19 30.08 2.20 -28.32
N TRP A 20 29.40 3.31 -28.08
CA TRP A 20 28.41 3.87 -29.01
C TRP A 20 29.04 5.05 -29.74
N SER A 21 29.08 4.97 -31.07
CA SER A 21 29.36 6.09 -31.97
C SER A 21 28.15 6.22 -32.89
N VAL A 22 27.49 7.38 -32.88
CA VAL A 22 26.32 7.68 -33.72
C VAL A 22 26.80 8.30 -35.03
N THR A 23 26.45 7.68 -36.15
CA THR A 23 26.52 8.31 -37.48
C THR A 23 25.10 8.42 -38.01
N ALA A 24 24.56 9.64 -38.08
CA ALA A 24 23.28 9.91 -38.72
C ALA A 24 23.46 9.93 -40.25
N VAL A 25 22.64 9.17 -40.96
CA VAL A 25 22.48 9.28 -42.42
C VAL A 25 21.05 9.75 -42.69
N LEU A 26 20.93 10.94 -43.27
CA LEU A 26 19.67 11.42 -43.84
C LEU A 26 19.45 10.76 -45.20
N ALA A 27 18.30 10.11 -45.38
CA ALA A 27 17.72 9.88 -46.70
C ALA A 27 16.20 10.03 -46.63
N THR A 28 15.71 10.85 -47.56
CA THR A 28 14.34 11.28 -47.81
C THR A 28 13.48 10.16 -48.39
N THR A 29 12.40 9.77 -47.69
CA THR A 29 11.03 9.45 -48.17
C THR A 29 10.33 8.49 -47.19
N GLY A 30 9.16 8.87 -46.66
CA GLY A 30 8.15 7.94 -46.12
C GLY A 30 8.39 7.36 -44.72
N VAL A 31 7.62 7.84 -43.76
CA VAL A 31 7.48 7.46 -42.33
C VAL A 31 7.76 5.99 -41.97
N VAL A 32 8.68 5.76 -41.01
CA VAL A 32 8.41 5.04 -39.74
C VAL A 32 9.30 5.67 -38.66
N VAL A 33 8.69 6.28 -37.65
CA VAL A 33 9.39 6.71 -36.43
C VAL A 33 9.74 5.43 -35.67
N VAL A 34 10.99 4.97 -35.82
CA VAL A 34 11.59 4.03 -34.86
C VAL A 34 12.07 4.89 -33.69
N GLY A 35 11.13 5.23 -32.82
CA GLY A 35 11.45 5.79 -31.51
C GLY A 35 12.03 4.67 -30.67
N SER A 36 13.35 4.65 -30.52
CA SER A 36 14.00 3.99 -29.40
C SER A 36 13.62 4.75 -28.14
N ASP A 37 12.42 4.50 -27.61
CA ASP A 37 12.08 4.90 -26.25
C ASP A 37 12.81 3.94 -25.31
N VAL A 38 14.11 4.24 -25.14
CA VAL A 38 14.78 4.16 -23.84
C VAL A 38 13.75 4.56 -22.81
N PHE A 39 13.47 3.71 -21.82
CA PHE A 39 12.56 3.96 -20.69
C PHE A 39 12.57 5.46 -20.36
N VAL A 40 11.60 6.19 -20.89
CA VAL A 40 11.43 7.60 -20.59
C VAL A 40 11.02 7.55 -19.13
N ASP A 41 11.93 7.99 -18.26
CA ASP A 41 11.81 8.08 -16.81
C ASP A 41 10.34 8.26 -16.47
N ALA A 42 9.70 7.16 -16.06
CA ALA A 42 8.26 7.10 -15.97
C ALA A 42 7.83 8.18 -14.99
N GLN A 43 7.20 9.23 -15.52
CA GLN A 43 6.76 10.36 -14.71
C GLN A 43 5.88 9.82 -13.58
N PRO A 44 5.99 10.36 -12.36
CA PRO A 44 5.17 9.91 -11.23
C PRO A 44 3.69 9.91 -11.62
N VAL A 45 3.03 8.75 -11.54
CA VAL A 45 1.62 8.61 -11.94
C VAL A 45 0.73 8.57 -10.71
N VAL A 46 -0.11 9.60 -10.58
CA VAL A 46 -1.09 9.80 -9.51
C VAL A 46 -2.52 9.75 -10.08
N ASP A 47 -2.79 8.71 -10.87
CA ASP A 47 -4.05 8.51 -11.56
C ASP A 47 -4.55 7.06 -11.45
N SER A 48 -5.81 6.85 -11.82
CA SER A 48 -6.43 5.53 -11.96
C SER A 48 -5.84 4.79 -13.16
N ARG A 49 -5.52 3.50 -12.97
CA ARG A 49 -4.86 2.64 -13.96
C ARG A 49 -5.55 1.30 -14.10
N PRO A 50 -6.79 1.27 -14.63
CA PRO A 50 -7.45 0.01 -14.91
C PRO A 50 -6.58 -0.82 -15.86
N THR A 51 -6.36 -2.07 -15.48
CA THR A 51 -5.53 -3.03 -16.22
C THR A 51 -6.42 -4.15 -16.75
N MET A 52 -6.26 -4.49 -18.03
CA MET A 52 -6.85 -5.69 -18.60
C MET A 52 -5.92 -6.89 -18.36
N ALA A 53 -6.29 -7.80 -17.47
CA ALA A 53 -5.53 -9.00 -17.17
C ALA A 53 -6.00 -10.17 -18.07
N LEU A 54 -5.12 -10.70 -18.91
CA LEU A 54 -5.43 -11.74 -19.89
C LEU A 54 -4.69 -13.04 -19.55
N LEU A 55 -5.43 -14.15 -19.45
CA LEU A 55 -4.84 -15.48 -19.43
C LEU A 55 -4.62 -15.97 -20.85
N CYS A 56 -3.38 -16.33 -21.17
CA CYS A 56 -2.98 -16.79 -22.49
C CYS A 56 -2.11 -18.04 -22.43
N LYS A 57 -2.37 -18.99 -23.32
CA LYS A 57 -1.64 -20.25 -23.39
C LYS A 57 -0.92 -20.42 -24.72
N TYR A 58 0.27 -20.97 -24.69
CA TYR A 58 1.00 -21.27 -25.93
C TYR A 58 0.23 -22.28 -26.79
N GLY A 59 0.36 -22.19 -28.12
CA GLY A 59 -0.38 -23.04 -29.05
C GLY A 59 -0.08 -24.54 -28.91
N ASP A 60 1.07 -24.88 -28.32
CA ASP A 60 1.54 -26.25 -28.05
C ASP A 60 1.32 -26.71 -26.60
N ASN A 61 0.75 -25.88 -25.72
CA ASN A 61 0.51 -26.21 -24.31
C ASN A 61 -0.93 -25.87 -23.91
N ALA A 62 -1.75 -26.91 -23.67
CA ALA A 62 -3.15 -26.77 -23.30
C ALA A 62 -3.40 -26.61 -21.79
N GLU A 63 -2.39 -26.78 -20.95
CA GLU A 63 -2.52 -26.80 -19.49
C GLU A 63 -2.99 -25.45 -18.94
N THR A 64 -3.96 -25.48 -18.03
CA THR A 64 -4.48 -24.28 -17.34
C THR A 64 -4.19 -24.30 -15.83
N TYR A 65 -3.75 -25.45 -15.29
CA TYR A 65 -3.52 -25.67 -13.86
C TYR A 65 -4.73 -25.35 -12.97
N GLY A 66 -5.95 -25.43 -13.52
CA GLY A 66 -7.18 -25.06 -12.81
C GLY A 66 -7.29 -23.56 -12.52
N PHE A 67 -6.46 -22.74 -13.17
CA PHE A 67 -6.46 -21.30 -13.02
C PHE A 67 -7.40 -20.67 -14.04
N GLU A 68 -8.35 -19.88 -13.57
CA GLU A 68 -9.37 -19.21 -14.37
C GLU A 68 -9.30 -17.68 -14.23
N ALA A 69 -9.91 -16.95 -15.17
CA ALA A 69 -9.92 -15.48 -15.17
C ALA A 69 -10.42 -14.87 -13.85
N ASP A 70 -11.37 -15.54 -13.18
CA ASP A 70 -11.87 -15.13 -11.87
C ASP A 70 -10.79 -15.08 -10.77
N HIS A 71 -9.73 -15.88 -10.88
CA HIS A 71 -8.59 -15.80 -9.96
C HIS A 71 -7.82 -14.50 -10.15
N LEU A 72 -7.60 -14.07 -11.40
CA LEU A 72 -7.01 -12.77 -11.70
C LEU A 72 -7.94 -11.63 -11.28
N GLN A 73 -9.25 -11.75 -11.52
CA GLN A 73 -10.21 -10.73 -11.09
C GLN A 73 -10.17 -10.53 -9.58
N ARG A 74 -10.12 -11.62 -8.79
CA ARG A 74 -9.95 -11.57 -7.33
C ARG A 74 -8.61 -10.96 -6.93
N MET A 75 -7.52 -11.29 -7.62
CA MET A 75 -6.20 -10.72 -7.35
C MET A 75 -6.18 -9.19 -7.57
N PHE A 76 -6.73 -8.72 -8.69
CA PHE A 76 -6.70 -7.31 -9.06
C PHE A 76 -7.66 -6.45 -8.25
N THR A 77 -8.92 -6.88 -8.05
CA THR A 77 -9.96 -6.03 -7.44
C THR A 77 -10.84 -6.74 -6.40
N GLY A 78 -10.46 -7.94 -5.95
CA GLY A 78 -11.21 -8.67 -4.92
C GLY A 78 -11.16 -8.01 -3.54
N THR A 79 -12.01 -8.52 -2.64
CA THR A 79 -12.09 -8.12 -1.23
C THR A 79 -11.85 -9.34 -0.32
N PRO A 80 -11.26 -9.19 0.87
CA PRO A 80 -10.77 -7.94 1.48
C PRO A 80 -9.36 -7.53 1.04
N HIS A 81 -8.65 -8.38 0.29
CA HIS A 81 -7.28 -8.12 -0.16
C HIS A 81 -7.18 -8.23 -1.68
N SER A 82 -6.78 -7.13 -2.31
CA SER A 82 -6.44 -7.05 -3.74
C SER A 82 -5.25 -6.12 -4.01
N LEU A 83 -4.70 -6.22 -5.21
CA LEU A 83 -3.70 -5.27 -5.73
C LEU A 83 -4.26 -3.85 -5.76
N ASP A 84 -5.52 -3.66 -6.14
CA ASP A 84 -6.20 -2.36 -6.11
C ASP A 84 -6.23 -1.77 -4.70
N GLY A 85 -6.68 -2.54 -3.71
CA GLY A 85 -6.72 -2.08 -2.32
C GLY A 85 -5.32 -1.75 -1.78
N LEU A 86 -4.28 -2.50 -2.17
CA LEU A 86 -2.91 -2.22 -1.78
C LEU A 86 -2.41 -0.92 -2.43
N VAL A 87 -2.60 -0.75 -3.74
CA VAL A 87 -2.20 0.48 -4.45
C VAL A 87 -2.92 1.69 -3.86
N GLN A 88 -4.21 1.59 -3.54
CA GLN A 88 -4.95 2.67 -2.88
C GLN A 88 -4.38 3.00 -1.50
N GLU A 89 -4.10 2.00 -0.66
CA GLU A 89 -3.52 2.24 0.66
C GLU A 89 -2.13 2.87 0.58
N MET A 90 -1.24 2.31 -0.26
CA MET A 90 0.14 2.78 -0.40
C MET A 90 0.23 4.12 -1.11
N SER A 91 -0.72 4.44 -2.00
CA SER A 91 -0.77 5.73 -2.67
C SER A 91 -1.47 6.82 -1.88
N LEU A 92 -2.04 6.51 -0.70
CA LEU A 92 -2.93 7.40 0.05
C LEU A 92 -4.15 7.84 -0.79
N GLY A 93 -4.68 6.92 -1.58
CA GLY A 93 -5.81 7.14 -2.48
C GLY A 93 -5.48 7.90 -3.77
N LYS A 94 -4.21 8.26 -4.02
CA LYS A 94 -3.82 8.99 -5.23
C LYS A 94 -3.80 8.12 -6.49
N ALA A 95 -3.65 6.82 -6.34
CA ALA A 95 -3.61 5.88 -7.45
C ALA A 95 -4.48 4.67 -7.11
N ASN A 96 -5.00 4.01 -8.14
CA ASN A 96 -5.80 2.80 -8.01
C ASN A 96 -5.75 1.97 -9.28
N LEU A 97 -6.21 0.72 -9.17
CA LEU A 97 -6.46 -0.20 -10.28
C LEU A 97 -7.97 -0.43 -10.48
N THR A 98 -8.81 0.44 -9.92
CA THR A 98 -10.26 0.35 -10.01
C THR A 98 -10.68 0.31 -11.47
N GLY A 99 -11.61 -0.58 -11.80
CA GLY A 99 -12.03 -0.81 -13.19
C GLY A 99 -11.22 -1.87 -13.93
N SER A 100 -10.16 -2.44 -13.32
CA SER A 100 -9.45 -3.60 -13.89
C SER A 100 -10.40 -4.77 -14.15
N ARG A 101 -10.12 -5.53 -15.21
CA ARG A 101 -10.91 -6.69 -15.66
C ARG A 101 -9.99 -7.86 -15.98
N ALA A 102 -10.50 -9.07 -15.85
CA ALA A 102 -9.80 -10.28 -16.25
C ALA A 102 -10.58 -11.10 -17.28
N ALA A 103 -9.88 -11.73 -18.23
CA ALA A 103 -10.46 -12.66 -19.20
C ALA A 103 -9.45 -13.72 -19.67
N GLY A 104 -9.94 -14.83 -20.22
CA GLY A 104 -9.15 -15.92 -20.82
C GLY A 104 -9.73 -17.28 -20.48
N TRP A 105 -9.11 -18.40 -20.87
CA TRP A 105 -7.85 -18.57 -21.59
C TRP A 105 -7.95 -18.31 -23.10
N PHE A 106 -7.04 -17.50 -23.65
CA PHE A 106 -6.87 -17.35 -25.10
C PHE A 106 -5.66 -18.16 -25.59
N THR A 107 -5.77 -18.79 -26.75
CA THR A 107 -4.68 -19.58 -27.32
C THR A 107 -3.82 -18.69 -28.22
N LEU A 108 -2.52 -18.63 -27.93
CA LEU A 108 -1.53 -17.96 -28.76
C LEU A 108 -1.35 -18.71 -30.08
N PRO A 109 -1.07 -18.01 -31.20
CA PRO A 109 -0.96 -18.62 -32.51
C PRO A 109 0.31 -19.49 -32.69
N LYS A 110 1.32 -19.33 -31.83
CA LYS A 110 2.59 -20.04 -31.94
C LYS A 110 2.87 -20.94 -30.73
N ALA A 111 3.70 -21.95 -30.99
CA ALA A 111 4.32 -22.76 -29.95
C ALA A 111 5.30 -21.91 -29.11
N ARG A 112 5.52 -22.30 -27.85
CA ARG A 112 6.44 -21.61 -26.91
C ARG A 112 7.81 -21.32 -27.53
N ALA A 113 8.42 -22.31 -28.17
CA ALA A 113 9.77 -22.20 -28.73
C ALA A 113 9.90 -21.23 -29.91
N ALA A 114 8.79 -20.78 -30.49
CA ALA A 114 8.77 -19.84 -31.61
C ALA A 114 8.84 -18.37 -31.17
N TYR A 115 8.65 -18.07 -29.88
CA TYR A 115 8.80 -16.74 -29.33
C TYR A 115 10.23 -16.51 -28.82
N ALA A 116 10.77 -15.32 -29.09
CA ALA A 116 12.09 -14.93 -28.58
C ALA A 116 12.07 -14.73 -27.06
N ALA A 117 13.18 -15.07 -26.40
CA ALA A 117 13.38 -14.93 -24.96
C ALA A 117 13.93 -13.54 -24.59
N ASP A 118 13.36 -12.49 -25.18
CA ASP A 118 13.77 -11.09 -25.01
C ASP A 118 12.59 -10.13 -25.06
N PHE A 119 12.84 -8.83 -24.86
CA PHE A 119 11.82 -7.78 -24.86
C PHE A 119 10.96 -7.75 -26.14
N SER A 120 11.53 -8.11 -27.30
CA SER A 120 10.78 -8.14 -28.55
C SER A 120 9.80 -9.32 -28.59
N GLY A 121 10.24 -10.49 -28.13
CA GLY A 121 9.38 -11.65 -27.98
C GLY A 121 8.28 -11.44 -26.93
N PHE A 122 8.58 -10.74 -25.84
CA PHE A 122 7.57 -10.40 -24.83
C PHE A 122 6.48 -9.48 -25.41
N ALA A 123 6.86 -8.43 -26.14
CA ALA A 123 5.91 -7.56 -26.80
C ALA A 123 5.08 -8.30 -27.87
N GLU A 124 5.70 -9.23 -28.59
CA GLU A 124 4.99 -10.08 -29.56
C GLU A 124 3.94 -10.98 -28.89
N ILE A 125 4.30 -11.66 -27.80
CA ILE A 125 3.36 -12.48 -27.01
C ILE A 125 2.17 -11.65 -26.53
N ILE A 126 2.43 -10.44 -26.01
CA ILE A 126 1.36 -9.57 -25.52
C ILE A 126 0.43 -9.16 -26.65
N ARG A 127 0.99 -8.81 -27.82
CA ARG A 127 0.21 -8.47 -29.02
C ARG A 127 -0.65 -9.65 -29.49
N ASP A 128 -0.07 -10.84 -29.57
CA ASP A 128 -0.78 -12.06 -30.00
C ASP A 128 -1.92 -12.40 -29.03
N CYS A 129 -1.65 -12.33 -27.72
CA CYS A 129 -2.62 -12.55 -26.66
C CYS A 129 -3.78 -11.55 -26.75
N ALA A 130 -3.48 -10.25 -26.86
CA ALA A 130 -4.48 -9.19 -26.98
C ALA A 130 -5.33 -9.33 -28.26
N THR A 131 -4.71 -9.75 -29.37
CA THR A 131 -5.42 -10.02 -30.63
C THR A 131 -6.38 -11.18 -30.49
N ALA A 132 -5.94 -12.29 -29.89
CA ALA A 132 -6.79 -13.44 -29.60
C ALA A 132 -7.94 -13.08 -28.63
N ALA A 133 -7.67 -12.26 -27.62
CA ALA A 133 -8.66 -11.76 -26.68
C ALA A 133 -9.74 -10.89 -27.37
N THR A 134 -9.31 -9.97 -28.23
CA THR A 134 -10.22 -9.09 -28.99
C THR A 134 -11.08 -9.90 -29.96
N ALA A 135 -10.49 -10.90 -30.63
CA ALA A 135 -11.25 -11.84 -31.47
C ALA A 135 -12.27 -12.66 -30.65
N GLY A 136 -11.96 -12.91 -29.37
CA GLY A 136 -12.85 -13.54 -28.39
C GLY A 136 -13.88 -12.58 -27.76
N GLY A 137 -13.95 -11.32 -28.18
CA GLY A 137 -14.94 -10.34 -27.72
C GLY A 137 -14.50 -9.47 -26.54
N VAL A 138 -13.22 -9.50 -26.14
CA VAL A 138 -12.70 -8.57 -25.11
C VAL A 138 -12.56 -7.17 -25.69
N ASP A 139 -13.15 -6.18 -25.02
CA ASP A 139 -12.99 -4.77 -25.36
C ASP A 139 -11.78 -4.16 -24.63
N LEU A 140 -10.75 -3.78 -25.40
CA LEU A 140 -9.53 -3.14 -24.88
C LEU A 140 -9.61 -1.61 -24.85
N THR A 141 -10.67 -1.01 -25.42
CA THR A 141 -10.78 0.47 -25.52
C THR A 141 -10.67 1.22 -24.18
N PRO A 142 -11.18 0.70 -23.03
CA PRO A 142 -11.11 1.41 -21.75
C PRO A 142 -9.72 1.39 -21.09
N PHE A 143 -8.78 0.59 -21.61
CA PHE A 143 -7.52 0.29 -20.93
C PHE A 143 -6.32 0.91 -21.64
N ARG A 144 -5.27 1.20 -20.88
CA ARG A 144 -3.93 1.54 -21.42
C ARG A 144 -2.81 0.67 -20.84
N ASP A 145 -3.20 -0.24 -19.95
CA ASP A 145 -2.34 -1.25 -19.34
C ASP A 145 -2.97 -2.63 -19.61
N VAL A 146 -2.16 -3.57 -20.07
CA VAL A 146 -2.55 -4.97 -20.26
C VAL A 146 -1.55 -5.87 -19.54
N ALA A 147 -2.03 -6.85 -18.78
CA ALA A 147 -1.20 -7.83 -18.09
C ALA A 147 -1.48 -9.22 -18.65
N VAL A 148 -0.52 -9.83 -19.31
CA VAL A 148 -0.63 -11.16 -19.92
C VAL A 148 0.01 -12.20 -19.02
N PHE A 149 -0.80 -13.16 -18.59
CA PHE A 149 -0.44 -14.27 -17.73
C PHE A 149 -0.34 -15.55 -18.56
N LEU A 150 0.84 -16.17 -18.56
CA LEU A 150 1.14 -17.32 -19.40
C LEU A 150 1.07 -18.64 -18.64
N ASN A 151 0.66 -19.71 -19.32
CA ASN A 151 0.69 -21.07 -18.76
C ASN A 151 2.07 -21.74 -18.80
N ASP A 152 3.10 -21.11 -19.34
CA ASP A 152 4.44 -21.70 -19.38
C ASP A 152 5.55 -20.66 -19.18
N GLN A 153 6.72 -21.15 -18.78
CA GLN A 153 7.90 -20.33 -18.56
C GLN A 153 8.49 -19.89 -19.89
N LEU A 154 8.83 -18.61 -20.06
CA LEU A 154 9.73 -18.20 -21.14
C LEU A 154 11.15 -18.12 -20.59
N ALA A 155 12.15 -18.62 -21.33
CA ALA A 155 13.53 -18.57 -20.86
C ALA A 155 13.95 -17.11 -20.63
N GLY A 156 14.71 -16.85 -19.56
CA GLY A 156 15.28 -15.52 -19.32
C GLY A 156 14.41 -14.48 -18.61
N ALA A 157 13.10 -14.73 -18.39
CA ALA A 157 12.25 -13.84 -17.59
C ALA A 157 11.14 -14.59 -16.84
N GLU A 158 10.79 -14.09 -15.65
CA GLU A 158 9.62 -14.52 -14.85
C GLU A 158 8.45 -13.54 -15.02
N ALA A 159 8.77 -12.25 -15.11
CA ALA A 159 7.85 -11.21 -15.48
C ALA A 159 8.65 -10.02 -16.06
N ALA A 160 7.97 -9.13 -16.76
CA ALA A 160 8.54 -7.88 -17.25
C ALA A 160 7.45 -6.87 -17.62
N LEU A 161 7.76 -5.59 -17.48
CA LEU A 161 7.03 -4.49 -18.11
C LEU A 161 7.70 -4.08 -19.43
N VAL A 162 6.93 -4.09 -20.52
CA VAL A 162 7.37 -3.80 -21.87
C VAL A 162 6.40 -2.85 -22.58
N PRO A 163 6.88 -1.85 -23.33
CA PRO A 163 6.01 -1.07 -24.20
C PRO A 163 5.51 -1.94 -25.36
N VAL A 164 4.22 -1.84 -25.68
CA VAL A 164 3.61 -2.57 -26.80
C VAL A 164 2.61 -1.69 -27.52
N SER A 165 2.51 -1.82 -28.84
CA SER A 165 1.40 -1.23 -29.60
C SER A 165 0.37 -2.32 -29.89
N LEU A 166 -0.91 -2.03 -29.69
CA LEU A 166 -2.01 -2.99 -29.88
C LEU A 166 -3.06 -2.42 -30.82
N PRO A 167 -3.67 -3.25 -31.68
CA PRO A 167 -4.77 -2.82 -32.53
C PRO A 167 -6.05 -2.65 -31.70
N VAL A 168 -6.53 -1.41 -31.56
CA VAL A 168 -7.78 -1.07 -30.87
C VAL A 168 -8.61 -0.20 -31.80
N GLY A 169 -9.83 -0.66 -32.16
CA GLY A 169 -10.72 0.09 -33.06
C GLY A 169 -10.12 0.36 -34.45
N GLY A 170 -9.23 -0.51 -34.93
CA GLY A 170 -8.54 -0.36 -36.22
C GLY A 170 -7.33 0.58 -36.21
N GLN A 171 -6.90 1.07 -35.05
CA GLN A 171 -5.70 1.89 -34.89
C GLN A 171 -4.69 1.21 -33.97
N GLU A 172 -3.39 1.42 -34.21
CA GLU A 172 -2.33 1.03 -33.29
C GLU A 172 -2.29 2.02 -32.13
N VAL A 173 -2.55 1.52 -30.93
CA VAL A 173 -2.57 2.30 -29.68
C VAL A 173 -1.43 1.81 -28.79
N ALA A 174 -0.71 2.75 -28.18
CA ALA A 174 0.36 2.43 -27.23
C ALA A 174 -0.24 1.93 -25.90
N PHE A 175 0.31 0.82 -25.41
CA PHE A 175 0.00 0.20 -24.13
C PHE A 175 1.28 -0.03 -23.34
N ARG A 176 1.15 -0.06 -22.02
CA ARG A 176 2.13 -0.76 -21.17
C ARG A 176 1.68 -2.21 -21.05
N GLY A 177 2.52 -3.09 -21.58
CA GLY A 177 2.35 -4.51 -21.49
C GLY A 177 3.09 -5.03 -20.27
N ILE A 178 2.41 -5.77 -19.42
CA ILE A 178 3.02 -6.57 -18.36
C ILE A 178 2.93 -8.00 -18.83
N ILE A 179 4.06 -8.71 -18.89
CA ILE A 179 4.08 -10.14 -19.11
C ILE A 179 4.42 -10.81 -17.79
N VAL A 180 3.65 -11.84 -17.44
CA VAL A 180 3.84 -12.64 -16.25
C VAL A 180 3.85 -14.09 -16.70
N THR A 181 4.98 -14.77 -16.55
CA THR A 181 5.07 -16.18 -16.94
C THR A 181 4.38 -17.05 -15.89
N ARG A 182 4.45 -18.37 -16.09
CA ARG A 182 3.80 -19.40 -15.29
C ARG A 182 3.82 -19.16 -13.77
N ARG A 183 4.94 -18.70 -13.21
CA ARG A 183 5.08 -18.49 -11.76
C ARG A 183 4.12 -17.43 -11.21
N GLY A 184 3.83 -16.37 -11.97
CA GLY A 184 2.99 -15.29 -11.49
C GLY A 184 1.49 -15.56 -11.54
N LEU A 185 1.05 -16.69 -12.09
CA LEU A 185 -0.32 -17.19 -11.89
C LEU A 185 -0.64 -17.29 -10.39
N THR A 186 0.34 -17.71 -9.58
CA THR A 186 0.18 -17.97 -8.14
C THR A 186 1.02 -17.05 -7.27
N SER A 187 1.56 -15.96 -7.82
CA SER A 187 2.41 -15.01 -7.10
C SER A 187 1.91 -13.56 -7.26
N PRO A 188 0.98 -13.10 -6.40
CA PRO A 188 0.63 -11.70 -6.32
C PRO A 188 1.83 -10.76 -6.10
N PRO A 189 2.88 -11.10 -5.30
CA PRO A 189 4.05 -10.23 -5.15
C PRO A 189 4.86 -10.03 -6.43
N LEU A 190 4.94 -11.04 -7.31
CA LEU A 190 5.57 -10.88 -8.62
C LEU A 190 4.74 -9.96 -9.53
N VAL A 191 3.41 -10.08 -9.50
CA VAL A 191 2.53 -9.17 -10.24
C VAL A 191 2.64 -7.74 -9.70
N LEU A 192 2.69 -7.60 -8.38
CA LEU A 192 2.85 -6.33 -7.68
C LEU A 192 4.16 -5.63 -8.06
N HIS A 193 5.24 -6.38 -8.23
CA HIS A 193 6.53 -5.86 -8.73
C HIS A 193 6.36 -5.15 -10.07
N GLU A 194 5.81 -5.84 -11.07
CA GLU A 194 5.65 -5.28 -12.41
C GLU A 194 4.65 -4.12 -12.46
N ILE A 195 3.58 -4.20 -11.67
CA ILE A 195 2.65 -3.09 -11.50
C ILE A 195 3.36 -1.87 -10.91
N GLY A 196 4.30 -2.06 -9.98
CA GLY A 196 5.11 -0.97 -9.44
C GLY A 196 5.84 -0.19 -10.53
N HIS A 197 6.40 -0.88 -11.53
CA HIS A 197 7.02 -0.22 -12.69
C HIS A 197 6.02 0.58 -13.53
N ALA A 198 4.76 0.14 -13.64
CA ALA A 198 3.73 0.87 -14.37
C ALA A 198 3.42 2.26 -13.75
N PHE A 199 3.69 2.43 -12.46
CA PHE A 199 3.57 3.68 -11.71
C PHE A 199 4.88 4.49 -11.63
N GLY A 200 5.96 4.01 -12.23
CA GLY A 200 7.28 4.64 -12.19
C GLY A 200 8.17 4.21 -11.03
N GLY A 201 7.77 3.13 -10.34
CA GLY A 201 8.60 2.47 -9.34
C GLY A 201 9.88 1.89 -9.95
N LYS A 202 10.94 1.88 -9.15
CA LYS A 202 12.30 1.54 -9.53
C LYS A 202 12.72 0.27 -8.79
N HIS A 203 13.50 -0.59 -9.46
CA HIS A 203 14.03 -1.78 -8.80
C HIS A 203 14.77 -1.39 -7.52
N THR A 204 14.48 -2.09 -6.45
CA THR A 204 15.28 -1.97 -5.22
C THR A 204 15.92 -3.31 -4.95
N ARG A 205 16.85 -3.37 -4.01
CA ARG A 205 17.29 -4.67 -3.51
C ARG A 205 16.60 -5.01 -2.16
N SER A 206 15.79 -4.09 -1.64
CA SER A 206 15.04 -4.24 -0.39
C SER A 206 14.14 -5.47 -0.43
N GLN A 207 14.14 -6.29 0.62
CA GLN A 207 13.20 -7.42 0.74
C GLN A 207 11.85 -6.99 1.33
N THR A 208 11.76 -5.79 1.93
CA THR A 208 10.50 -5.21 2.43
C THR A 208 9.75 -4.41 1.37
N ASP A 209 10.27 -4.40 0.13
CA ASP A 209 9.68 -3.71 -1.01
C ASP A 209 9.41 -4.72 -2.14
N PRO A 210 8.18 -4.76 -2.68
CA PRO A 210 7.82 -5.56 -3.84
C PRO A 210 8.70 -5.32 -5.06
N LEU A 211 9.19 -4.11 -5.30
CA LEU A 211 10.12 -3.77 -6.40
C LEU A 211 11.55 -4.28 -6.16
N GLY A 212 11.82 -4.94 -5.05
CA GLY A 212 13.08 -5.61 -4.78
C GLY A 212 12.92 -7.10 -4.48
N GLY A 213 13.55 -7.57 -3.42
CA GLY A 213 13.54 -8.98 -3.03
C GLY A 213 12.13 -9.50 -2.75
N GLY A 214 11.17 -8.63 -2.40
CA GLY A 214 9.77 -8.99 -2.16
C GLY A 214 9.05 -9.64 -3.37
N SER A 215 9.52 -9.42 -4.60
CA SER A 215 8.93 -10.03 -5.82
C SER A 215 9.31 -11.48 -6.04
N THR A 216 10.38 -11.96 -5.40
CA THR A 216 10.96 -13.28 -5.72
C THR A 216 10.20 -14.44 -5.08
N TYR A 217 9.00 -14.23 -4.55
CA TYR A 217 8.25 -15.20 -3.75
C TYR A 217 6.96 -15.63 -4.44
N GLY A 218 6.68 -16.94 -4.45
CA GLY A 218 5.61 -17.53 -5.23
C GLY A 218 5.85 -19.02 -5.44
N ASP A 219 4.84 -19.85 -5.19
CA ASP A 219 4.88 -21.26 -5.58
C ASP A 219 4.75 -21.40 -7.09
N ARG A 220 5.32 -22.49 -7.63
CA ARG A 220 5.14 -22.82 -9.03
C ARG A 220 3.88 -23.68 -9.20
N PRO A 221 2.99 -23.36 -10.15
CA PRO A 221 1.72 -24.07 -10.31
C PRO A 221 1.86 -25.55 -10.72
N GLU A 222 3.04 -26.02 -11.15
CA GLU A 222 3.37 -27.45 -11.33
C GLU A 222 3.37 -28.29 -10.04
N ARG A 223 3.40 -27.66 -8.86
CA ARG A 223 3.41 -28.37 -7.57
C ARG A 223 2.09 -28.18 -6.85
N PRO A 224 1.04 -28.95 -7.18
CA PRO A 224 -0.07 -29.08 -6.25
C PRO A 224 0.48 -29.67 -4.96
N VAL A 225 0.52 -28.88 -3.89
CA VAL A 225 0.78 -29.42 -2.56
C VAL A 225 -0.43 -30.28 -2.19
N ASN A 226 -0.31 -31.60 -2.37
CA ASN A 226 -1.26 -32.61 -1.90
C ASN A 226 -2.75 -32.41 -2.31
N GLY A 227 -3.02 -32.09 -3.57
CA GLY A 227 -4.42 -32.01 -4.07
C GLY A 227 -5.24 -30.85 -3.49
N VAL A 228 -4.57 -29.86 -2.93
CA VAL A 228 -5.18 -28.66 -2.39
C VAL A 228 -5.39 -27.63 -3.51
N PRO A 229 -6.56 -26.96 -3.60
CA PRO A 229 -6.79 -25.86 -4.53
C PRO A 229 -5.72 -24.77 -4.41
N LEU A 230 -5.42 -24.04 -5.49
CA LEU A 230 -4.51 -22.90 -5.47
C LEU A 230 -4.97 -21.92 -4.38
N ARG A 231 -4.28 -21.89 -3.23
CA ARG A 231 -4.72 -21.12 -2.06
C ARG A 231 -4.40 -19.64 -2.23
N THR A 232 -5.23 -18.81 -1.61
CA THR A 232 -5.07 -17.37 -1.48
C THR A 232 -3.71 -17.02 -0.87
N VAL A 233 -3.00 -16.09 -1.51
CA VAL A 233 -1.63 -15.69 -1.17
C VAL A 233 -1.65 -14.25 -0.62
N ASN A 234 -0.70 -13.95 0.26
CA ASN A 234 -0.46 -12.60 0.76
C ASN A 234 -0.11 -11.64 -0.40
N ILE A 235 -0.74 -10.47 -0.41
CA ILE A 235 -0.57 -9.41 -1.41
C ILE A 235 0.46 -8.37 -0.92
N GLY A 236 0.75 -8.33 0.39
CA GLY A 236 1.81 -7.53 0.97
C GLY A 236 3.20 -8.19 0.96
N PRO A 237 4.25 -7.47 1.37
CA PRO A 237 4.23 -6.15 2.01
C PRO A 237 4.03 -5.00 1.00
N GLY A 238 3.79 -3.78 1.49
CA GLY A 238 3.76 -2.56 0.67
C GLY A 238 5.14 -2.07 0.23
N TRP A 239 5.18 -1.08 -0.67
CA TRP A 239 6.40 -0.43 -1.15
C TRP A 239 7.08 0.45 -0.09
N ASP A 240 8.41 0.53 -0.15
CA ASP A 240 9.21 1.40 0.71
C ASP A 240 9.02 2.89 0.36
N ALA A 241 9.44 3.77 1.27
CA ALA A 241 9.18 5.20 1.16
C ALA A 241 9.86 5.82 -0.05
N SER A 242 11.07 5.37 -0.41
CA SER A 242 11.78 5.89 -1.58
C SER A 242 11.03 5.63 -2.90
N ASN A 243 10.45 4.45 -3.06
CA ASN A 243 9.68 4.09 -4.24
C ASN A 243 8.34 4.83 -4.27
N ARG A 244 7.66 4.93 -3.13
CA ARG A 244 6.42 5.72 -3.02
C ARG A 244 6.66 7.21 -3.28
N ASP A 245 7.82 7.73 -2.88
CA ASP A 245 8.25 9.09 -3.19
C ASP A 245 8.52 9.26 -4.69
N ALA A 246 9.24 8.31 -5.32
CA ALA A 246 9.51 8.31 -6.76
C ALA A 246 8.24 8.22 -7.61
N MET A 247 7.24 7.46 -7.16
CA MET A 247 5.92 7.37 -7.79
C MET A 247 5.02 8.59 -7.53
N GLY A 248 5.47 9.57 -6.73
CA GLY A 248 4.70 10.79 -6.41
C GLY A 248 3.60 10.60 -5.35
N TRP A 249 3.58 9.45 -4.69
CA TRP A 249 2.51 9.08 -3.76
C TRP A 249 2.64 9.78 -2.41
N ILE A 250 3.87 10.04 -1.94
CA ILE A 250 4.08 10.77 -0.69
C ILE A 250 3.92 12.28 -0.95
N PRO A 251 2.97 12.98 -0.30
CA PRO A 251 2.78 14.43 -0.46
C PRO A 251 4.01 15.23 0.00
N ALA A 252 4.28 16.38 -0.62
CA ALA A 252 5.48 17.17 -0.35
C ALA A 252 5.56 17.66 1.10
N GLU A 253 4.43 18.04 1.67
CA GLU A 253 4.26 18.47 3.07
C GLU A 253 4.51 17.35 4.09
N ARG A 254 4.53 16.09 3.63
CA ARG A 254 4.84 14.91 4.45
C ARG A 254 6.32 14.51 4.36
N LYS A 255 7.17 15.28 3.67
CA LYS A 255 8.60 15.02 3.51
C LYS A 255 9.40 16.05 4.30
N VAL A 256 10.42 15.59 5.03
CA VAL A 256 11.38 16.46 5.71
C VAL A 256 12.73 16.31 5.04
N THR A 257 13.47 17.41 4.84
CA THR A 257 14.87 17.36 4.43
C THR A 257 15.73 17.78 5.61
N PHE A 258 16.73 16.95 5.94
CA PHE A 258 17.68 17.23 7.01
C PHE A 258 18.55 18.44 6.66
N GLY A 259 18.53 19.45 7.53
CA GLY A 259 19.22 20.73 7.31
C GLY A 259 20.64 20.81 7.87
N GLY A 260 21.10 19.79 8.61
CA GLY A 260 22.42 19.76 9.26
C GLY A 260 22.40 19.98 10.76
N GLY A 261 23.57 19.82 11.39
CA GLY A 261 23.72 19.87 12.84
C GLY A 261 23.13 18.63 13.50
N THR A 262 22.30 18.83 14.52
CA THR A 262 21.50 17.77 15.16
C THR A 262 20.03 18.11 14.99
N GLN A 263 19.26 17.19 14.39
CA GLN A 263 17.83 17.39 14.15
C GLN A 263 17.07 16.14 14.56
N SER A 264 16.13 16.29 15.48
CA SER A 264 15.16 15.24 15.81
C SER A 264 13.92 15.39 14.95
N VAL A 265 13.45 14.29 14.36
CA VAL A 265 12.27 14.25 13.49
C VAL A 265 11.32 13.15 13.95
N THR A 266 10.04 13.48 14.08
CA THR A 266 8.97 12.51 14.31
C THR A 266 8.43 12.04 12.96
N LEU A 267 8.59 10.75 12.69
CA LEU A 267 8.05 10.03 11.55
C LEU A 267 6.73 9.38 11.94
N SER A 268 5.68 9.65 11.17
CA SER A 268 4.48 8.82 11.12
C SER A 268 4.81 7.47 10.46
N ARG A 269 4.08 6.42 10.85
CA ARG A 269 4.13 5.14 10.14
C ARG A 269 3.84 5.31 8.65
N LEU A 270 4.51 4.53 7.81
CA LEU A 270 4.46 4.67 6.37
C LEU A 270 3.14 4.15 5.78
N THR A 271 2.60 3.08 6.35
CA THR A 271 1.34 2.44 5.93
C THR A 271 0.22 2.83 6.88
N GLN A 272 -0.92 3.26 6.33
CA GLN A 272 -2.02 3.92 7.05
C GLN A 272 -1.52 5.06 7.97
N PRO A 273 -0.72 6.02 7.47
CA PRO A 273 -0.10 7.06 8.29
C PRO A 273 -1.13 7.86 9.10
N THR A 274 -0.68 8.50 10.17
CA THR A 274 -1.46 9.57 10.82
C THR A 274 -1.79 10.69 9.81
N PRO A 275 -2.87 11.47 10.01
CA PRO A 275 -3.27 12.52 9.07
C PRO A 275 -2.19 13.59 8.83
N THR A 276 -1.34 13.83 9.84
CA THR A 276 -0.22 14.79 9.79
C THR A 276 1.10 14.09 10.16
N GLY A 277 2.22 14.81 10.03
CA GLY A 277 3.55 14.35 10.42
C GLY A 277 4.37 13.76 9.28
N ALA A 278 5.69 13.82 9.37
CA ALA A 278 6.56 13.38 8.28
C ALA A 278 6.41 11.87 8.01
N MET A 279 6.37 11.44 6.76
CA MET A 279 6.38 10.02 6.37
C MET A 279 7.79 9.56 5.95
N LEU A 280 8.62 10.51 5.54
CA LEU A 280 10.02 10.27 5.25
C LEU A 280 10.90 11.45 5.66
N VAL A 281 12.17 11.15 5.92
CA VAL A 281 13.25 12.15 6.01
C VAL A 281 14.29 11.90 4.93
N ASN A 282 14.60 12.93 4.16
CA ASN A 282 15.71 12.97 3.23
C ASN A 282 16.95 13.47 3.94
N VAL A 283 18.01 12.66 3.94
CA VAL A 283 19.32 13.01 4.50
C VAL A 283 20.33 13.06 3.37
N PRO A 284 20.67 14.25 2.85
CA PRO A 284 21.63 14.42 1.77
C PRO A 284 23.00 13.83 2.12
N ILE A 285 23.69 13.23 1.14
CA ILE A 285 25.02 12.63 1.32
C ILE A 285 26.06 13.52 0.63
N GLY A 286 26.78 14.31 1.43
CA GLY A 286 27.79 15.24 0.94
C GLY A 286 27.23 16.22 -0.09
N SER A 287 27.97 16.46 -1.17
CA SER A 287 27.55 17.28 -2.32
C SER A 287 27.01 16.45 -3.49
N THR A 288 26.77 15.14 -3.28
CA THR A 288 26.29 14.24 -4.31
C THR A 288 24.76 14.34 -4.44
N PRO A 289 24.16 13.87 -5.56
CA PRO A 289 22.71 13.76 -5.63
C PRO A 289 22.15 12.61 -4.78
N ALA A 290 23.01 11.80 -4.14
CA ALA A 290 22.58 10.70 -3.29
C ALA A 290 22.08 11.17 -1.92
N ARG A 291 21.14 10.43 -1.36
CA ARG A 291 20.51 10.69 -0.06
C ARG A 291 20.21 9.38 0.67
N TYR A 292 20.10 9.45 1.99
CA TYR A 292 19.34 8.46 2.75
C TYR A 292 17.86 8.88 2.83
N VAL A 293 16.96 7.92 2.68
CA VAL A 293 15.52 8.07 2.91
C VAL A 293 15.19 7.26 4.15
N VAL A 294 14.74 7.95 5.19
CA VAL A 294 14.41 7.35 6.49
C VAL A 294 12.90 7.30 6.65
N SER A 295 12.34 6.13 6.95
CA SER A 295 10.89 5.95 7.14
C SER A 295 10.56 4.92 8.22
N ALA A 296 9.34 4.94 8.75
CA ALA A 296 8.88 4.00 9.79
C ALA A 296 7.91 2.97 9.20
N ARG A 297 8.27 1.68 9.17
CA ARG A 297 7.37 0.59 8.74
C ARG A 297 6.77 -0.14 9.93
N THR A 298 5.45 -0.30 9.94
CA THR A 298 4.68 -0.98 11.00
C THR A 298 3.90 -2.15 10.42
N HIS A 299 3.51 -3.12 11.25
CA HIS A 299 2.59 -4.19 10.84
C HIS A 299 1.14 -3.70 10.88
N THR A 300 0.76 -2.83 9.94
CA THR A 300 -0.62 -2.30 9.82
C THR A 300 -1.05 -2.33 8.36
N GLY A 301 -2.35 -2.52 8.09
CA GLY A 301 -2.87 -2.57 6.74
C GLY A 301 -2.27 -3.75 5.96
N TYR A 302 -1.86 -3.52 4.72
CA TYR A 302 -1.19 -4.54 3.91
C TYR A 302 0.21 -4.91 4.41
N ASP A 303 0.82 -4.11 5.31
CA ASP A 303 2.05 -4.49 6.02
C ASP A 303 1.78 -5.39 7.23
N ALA A 304 0.53 -5.54 7.67
CA ALA A 304 0.15 -6.38 8.81
C ALA A 304 -0.01 -7.86 8.47
N GLN A 305 0.13 -8.27 7.20
CA GLN A 305 -0.23 -9.61 6.79
C GLN A 305 0.62 -10.66 7.53
N THR A 306 -0.01 -11.36 8.48
CA THR A 306 0.63 -12.34 9.34
C THR A 306 0.64 -13.74 8.72
N LYS A 307 1.57 -14.55 9.22
CA LYS A 307 1.60 -15.99 9.04
C LYS A 307 0.42 -16.62 9.79
N PHE A 308 -0.51 -17.25 9.08
CA PHE A 308 -1.51 -18.13 9.69
C PHE A 308 -1.08 -19.60 9.54
N PRO A 309 -1.38 -20.47 10.52
CA PRO A 309 -0.94 -21.88 10.50
C PRO A 309 -1.55 -22.72 9.35
N ASP A 310 -2.59 -22.24 8.66
CA ASP A 310 -3.26 -22.94 7.55
C ASP A 310 -3.29 -22.17 6.22
N THR A 311 -2.43 -21.16 6.07
CA THR A 311 -2.37 -20.30 4.87
C THR A 311 -1.00 -20.42 4.20
N LEU A 312 -0.97 -20.77 2.91
CA LEU A 312 0.26 -20.85 2.13
C LEU A 312 0.91 -19.46 2.02
N GLN A 313 2.20 -19.37 2.32
CA GLN A 313 2.96 -18.11 2.39
C GLN A 313 3.86 -17.94 1.18
N PHE A 314 3.67 -16.86 0.42
CA PHE A 314 4.57 -16.51 -0.69
C PHE A 314 4.92 -15.02 -0.78
N GLY A 315 5.10 -14.35 0.36
CA GLY A 315 5.65 -12.99 0.42
C GLY A 315 6.59 -12.83 1.61
N HIS A 316 7.61 -12.00 1.48
CA HIS A 316 8.47 -11.62 2.60
C HIS A 316 7.74 -10.57 3.44
N VAL A 317 7.12 -10.99 4.54
CA VAL A 317 6.47 -10.06 5.47
C VAL A 317 7.48 -9.05 6.00
N VAL A 318 7.00 -7.87 6.42
CA VAL A 318 7.80 -7.00 7.29
C VAL A 318 8.18 -7.85 8.51
N PRO A 319 9.48 -8.09 8.79
CA PRO A 319 9.86 -9.07 9.81
C PRO A 319 9.55 -8.58 11.22
N VAL A 320 9.83 -7.30 11.46
CA VAL A 320 9.57 -6.57 12.70
C VAL A 320 9.24 -5.11 12.36
N PRO A 321 8.36 -4.44 13.13
CA PRO A 321 8.19 -3.00 13.01
C PRO A 321 9.50 -2.27 13.34
N GLY A 322 9.82 -1.21 12.60
CA GLY A 322 11.06 -0.46 12.81
C GLY A 322 11.30 0.61 11.76
N VAL A 323 12.47 1.23 11.81
CA VAL A 323 12.88 2.25 10.85
C VAL A 323 13.63 1.61 9.69
N VAL A 324 13.24 1.97 8.46
CA VAL A 324 13.97 1.63 7.23
C VAL A 324 14.82 2.84 6.83
N ILE A 325 16.08 2.59 6.50
CA ILE A 325 17.02 3.60 5.98
C ILE A 325 17.48 3.11 4.60
N GLU A 326 17.07 3.83 3.55
CA GLU A 326 17.33 3.48 2.15
C GLU A 326 18.35 4.46 1.57
N LYS A 327 19.42 3.99 0.94
CA LYS A 327 20.31 4.86 0.16
C LYS A 327 19.78 4.99 -1.26
N VAL A 328 19.51 6.22 -1.70
CA VAL A 328 18.96 6.53 -3.03
C VAL A 328 19.93 7.46 -3.76
N ASP A 329 20.31 7.09 -4.97
CA ASP A 329 21.16 7.84 -5.89
C ASP A 329 20.47 8.00 -7.26
N PRO A 330 19.90 9.17 -7.57
CA PRO A 330 19.12 9.35 -8.79
C PRO A 330 19.95 9.27 -10.08
N SER A 331 21.29 9.20 -10.00
CA SER A 331 22.18 9.17 -11.17
C SER A 331 22.42 7.76 -11.74
N VAL A 332 21.94 6.72 -11.07
CA VAL A 332 21.96 5.35 -11.58
C VAL A 332 20.53 4.83 -11.73
N ASP A 333 20.29 4.00 -12.75
CA ASP A 333 19.02 3.28 -12.92
C ASP A 333 18.84 2.33 -11.72
N THR A 334 18.26 2.89 -10.66
CA THR A 334 17.74 2.24 -9.46
C THR A 334 18.80 1.67 -8.50
N VAL A 335 18.74 2.12 -7.25
CA VAL A 335 19.95 2.25 -6.41
C VAL A 335 20.05 1.16 -5.38
N THR A 336 21.30 0.78 -5.16
CA THR A 336 21.74 -0.25 -4.24
C THR A 336 21.51 0.14 -2.76
N MET A 337 20.84 -0.77 -2.04
CA MET A 337 20.65 -0.97 -0.58
C MET A 337 21.85 -0.61 0.34
N PHE A 338 21.76 -0.43 1.67
CA PHE A 338 21.04 -1.11 2.77
C PHE A 338 20.92 -0.22 4.03
N SER A 339 20.09 -0.67 4.98
CA SER A 339 20.06 -0.33 6.40
C SER A 339 21.17 -0.98 7.25
N THR A 340 22.23 -1.57 6.69
CA THR A 340 23.47 -1.92 7.41
C THR A 340 24.57 -2.27 6.41
N PRO A 341 25.85 -1.91 6.66
CA PRO A 341 26.96 -2.44 5.86
C PRO A 341 27.09 -3.96 6.12
N GLY A 342 26.55 -4.78 5.21
CA GLY A 342 26.88 -6.22 5.14
C GLY A 342 25.88 -7.21 5.73
N ALA A 343 24.66 -6.81 6.11
CA ALA A 343 23.59 -7.79 6.37
C ALA A 343 22.88 -8.19 5.06
N ASP A 344 22.49 -9.46 4.94
CA ASP A 344 21.54 -9.89 3.92
C ASP A 344 20.12 -9.41 4.28
N SER A 345 19.33 -9.10 3.27
CA SER A 345 18.00 -8.50 3.39
C SER A 345 16.94 -9.42 4.02
N ALA A 346 17.32 -10.66 4.39
CA ALA A 346 16.45 -11.66 5.03
C ALA A 346 16.51 -11.63 6.56
N SER A 347 17.38 -10.81 7.15
CA SER A 347 17.58 -10.76 8.59
C SER A 347 16.78 -9.63 9.26
N ALA A 348 16.44 -9.81 10.54
CA ALA A 348 15.87 -8.74 11.38
C ALA A 348 16.76 -7.47 11.44
N GLY A 349 18.02 -7.55 10.98
CA GLY A 349 18.95 -6.43 10.83
C GLY A 349 18.66 -5.49 9.67
N ALA A 350 17.65 -5.78 8.83
CA ALA A 350 17.17 -4.84 7.82
C ALA A 350 16.32 -3.69 8.42
N MET A 351 15.82 -3.85 9.66
CA MET A 351 15.02 -2.87 10.38
C MET A 351 15.82 -2.26 11.53
N TRP A 352 15.88 -0.94 11.61
CA TRP A 352 16.50 -0.24 12.75
C TRP A 352 15.52 -0.12 13.90
N LEU A 353 15.95 -0.61 15.07
CA LEU A 353 15.17 -0.66 16.30
C LEU A 353 15.54 0.49 17.24
N PRO A 354 14.67 0.86 18.21
CA PRO A 354 14.98 1.85 19.22
C PRO A 354 16.33 1.61 19.92
N GLY A 355 17.11 2.68 20.08
CA GLY A 355 18.46 2.67 20.64
C GLY A 355 19.57 2.35 19.62
N GLN A 356 19.24 1.87 18.42
CA GLN A 356 20.23 1.62 17.37
C GLN A 356 20.56 2.90 16.61
N THR A 357 21.80 2.96 16.11
CA THR A 357 22.31 4.11 15.34
C THR A 357 22.99 3.63 14.07
N PHE A 358 22.50 4.11 12.93
CA PHE A 358 23.20 4.05 11.67
C PHE A 358 24.35 5.05 11.65
N VAL A 359 25.49 4.62 11.11
CA VAL A 359 26.70 5.43 11.02
C VAL A 359 27.27 5.36 9.61
N ASP A 360 27.44 6.51 8.99
CA ASP A 360 28.23 6.73 7.79
C ASP A 360 29.37 7.70 8.13
N ASP A 361 30.48 7.15 8.61
CA ASP A 361 31.65 7.94 9.04
C ASP A 361 32.29 8.70 7.87
N ALA A 362 32.16 8.21 6.64
CA ALA A 362 32.74 8.86 5.46
C ALA A 362 32.07 10.22 5.17
N ASN A 363 30.77 10.33 5.47
CA ASN A 363 30.00 11.55 5.28
C ASN A 363 29.65 12.25 6.61
N GLY A 364 30.10 11.71 7.74
CA GLY A 364 29.82 12.24 9.07
C GLY A 364 28.33 12.22 9.43
N ILE A 365 27.56 11.26 8.89
CA ILE A 365 26.12 11.14 9.12
C ILE A 365 25.86 10.06 10.17
N ARG A 366 25.02 10.37 11.16
CA ARG A 366 24.48 9.38 12.10
C ARG A 366 22.97 9.53 12.19
N ILE A 367 22.26 8.41 12.20
CA ILE A 367 20.79 8.35 12.31
C ILE A 367 20.46 7.40 13.44
N THR A 368 20.05 7.94 14.57
CA THR A 368 19.65 7.20 15.77
C THR A 368 18.14 7.04 15.81
N VAL A 369 17.66 5.82 16.08
CA VAL A 369 16.23 5.59 16.36
C VAL A 369 16.00 5.81 17.85
N ASP A 370 15.39 6.93 18.21
CA ASP A 370 15.16 7.30 19.61
C ASP A 370 13.99 6.51 20.20
N ARG A 371 12.90 6.38 19.42
CA ARG A 371 11.73 5.58 19.76
C ARG A 371 11.04 5.01 18.54
N PHE A 372 10.29 3.95 18.76
CA PHE A 372 9.42 3.34 17.77
C PHE A 372 8.18 2.78 18.48
N ASP A 373 6.99 3.05 17.95
CA ASP A 373 5.72 2.53 18.45
C ASP A 373 4.72 2.34 17.29
N ALA A 374 3.46 2.01 17.62
CA ALA A 374 2.43 1.74 16.62
C ALA A 374 2.07 2.95 15.73
N THR A 375 2.45 4.16 16.12
CA THR A 375 2.17 5.41 15.39
C THR A 375 3.32 5.82 14.47
N GLY A 376 4.52 5.30 14.68
CA GLY A 376 5.70 5.57 13.87
C GLY A 376 6.99 5.58 14.69
N ALA A 377 7.88 6.53 14.42
CA ALA A 377 9.20 6.62 15.02
C ALA A 377 9.59 8.06 15.38
N GLN A 378 10.58 8.19 16.25
CA GLN A 378 11.39 9.41 16.33
C GLN A 378 12.83 9.03 16.05
N VAL A 379 13.45 9.85 15.22
CA VAL A 379 14.85 9.68 14.83
C VAL A 379 15.61 10.96 15.12
N THR A 380 16.84 10.82 15.58
CA THR A 380 17.79 11.92 15.72
C THR A 380 18.86 11.75 14.67
N ILE A 381 19.00 12.77 13.82
CA ILE A 381 19.95 12.80 12.72
C ILE A 381 21.03 13.80 13.07
N THR A 382 22.29 13.40 12.93
CA THR A 382 23.44 14.28 13.09
C THR A 382 24.32 14.25 11.85
N GLY A 383 24.86 15.39 11.45
CA GLY A 383 25.80 15.50 10.33
C GLY A 383 25.87 16.89 9.73
N ALA A 384 26.73 17.04 8.72
CA ALA A 384 26.70 18.22 7.87
C ALA A 384 25.45 18.17 7.00
N GLY A 385 24.60 19.20 7.07
CA GLY A 385 23.38 19.26 6.25
C GLY A 385 23.69 19.47 4.78
N ALA A 386 22.65 19.55 3.95
CA ALA A 386 22.83 20.12 2.61
C ALA A 386 23.53 21.47 2.75
N ALA A 387 24.68 21.64 2.08
CA ALA A 387 25.24 22.98 1.90
C ALA A 387 24.12 23.88 1.37
N PRO A 388 23.92 25.10 1.92
CA PRO A 388 22.94 26.01 1.38
C PRO A 388 23.18 26.11 -0.12
N ALA A 389 22.15 25.84 -0.93
CA ALA A 389 22.23 26.13 -2.35
C ALA A 389 22.62 27.61 -2.46
N THR A 390 23.83 27.91 -2.91
CA THR A 390 24.19 29.26 -3.31
C THR A 390 23.34 29.55 -4.53
N THR A 391 22.15 30.11 -4.31
CA THR A 391 21.39 30.73 -5.38
C THR A 391 22.22 31.92 -5.82
N GLN A 392 23.07 31.71 -6.82
CA GLN A 392 23.57 32.81 -7.62
C GLN A 392 22.31 33.50 -8.20
N PRO A 393 22.12 34.81 -8.01
CA PRO A 393 21.00 35.51 -8.63
C PRO A 393 21.06 35.24 -10.14
N PRO A 394 19.91 35.04 -10.82
CA PRO A 394 19.89 34.87 -12.26
C PRO A 394 20.65 36.03 -12.90
N ALA A 395 21.61 35.72 -13.77
CA ALA A 395 22.22 36.73 -14.62
C ALA A 395 21.11 37.32 -15.48
N THR A 396 20.66 38.53 -15.14
CA THR A 396 19.68 39.28 -15.93
C THR A 396 20.39 39.80 -17.17
N GLN A 397 20.15 39.17 -18.32
CA GLN A 397 20.34 39.85 -19.60
C GLN A 397 19.29 40.99 -19.70
N PRO A 398 19.69 42.23 -20.03
CA PRO A 398 18.74 43.32 -20.23
C PRO A 398 17.78 43.00 -21.39
N PRO A 399 16.46 43.15 -21.22
CA PRO A 399 15.50 42.98 -22.32
C PRO A 399 15.68 44.07 -23.38
N ALA A 400 15.59 43.70 -24.65
CA ALA A 400 15.46 44.65 -25.75
C ALA A 400 14.09 45.34 -25.67
N THR A 401 14.09 46.67 -25.54
CA THR A 401 12.90 47.51 -25.50
C THR A 401 12.28 47.69 -26.89
N GLN A 402 11.03 47.27 -27.07
CA GLN A 402 10.10 47.88 -28.04
C GLN A 402 9.10 48.78 -27.29
N PRO A 403 8.82 49.99 -27.79
CA PRO A 403 7.90 50.91 -27.12
C PRO A 403 6.42 50.53 -27.35
N PRO A 404 5.54 50.63 -26.33
CA PRO A 404 4.10 50.35 -26.49
C PRO A 404 3.35 51.51 -27.15
N ALA A 405 2.31 51.16 -27.93
CA ALA A 405 1.32 52.11 -28.46
C ALA A 405 0.35 52.57 -27.35
N THR A 406 0.05 53.87 -27.34
CA THR A 406 -0.84 54.55 -26.40
C THR A 406 -2.30 54.48 -26.82
N GLN A 407 -3.20 54.20 -25.86
CA GLN A 407 -4.62 54.58 -25.94
C GLN A 407 -5.00 55.40 -24.68
N PRO A 408 -5.80 56.47 -24.82
CA PRO A 408 -6.13 57.37 -23.72
C PRO A 408 -7.28 56.85 -22.83
N PRO A 409 -7.35 57.27 -21.55
CA PRO A 409 -8.29 56.73 -20.56
C PRO A 409 -9.66 57.40 -20.60
N ALA A 410 -10.71 56.64 -20.27
CA ALA A 410 -12.04 57.16 -19.99
C ALA A 410 -12.22 57.41 -18.47
N THR A 411 -12.67 58.63 -18.14
CA THR A 411 -12.98 59.10 -16.78
C THR A 411 -14.37 58.69 -16.31
N GLN A 412 -14.50 58.22 -15.07
CA GLN A 412 -15.76 58.21 -14.31
C GLN A 412 -15.65 59.11 -13.05
N PRO A 413 -16.74 59.77 -12.60
CA PRO A 413 -16.72 60.71 -11.49
C PRO A 413 -16.95 60.04 -10.12
N PRO A 414 -16.60 60.72 -9.00
CA PRO A 414 -16.51 60.10 -7.68
C PRO A 414 -17.85 60.05 -6.95
N ALA A 415 -18.10 58.97 -6.22
CA ALA A 415 -19.16 58.88 -5.21
C ALA A 415 -18.56 58.91 -3.80
N THR A 416 -19.02 59.87 -3.02
CA THR A 416 -18.69 60.14 -1.61
C THR A 416 -19.29 59.09 -0.67
N GLN A 417 -18.51 58.58 0.29
CA GLN A 417 -18.97 57.76 1.41
C GLN A 417 -19.51 58.62 2.57
N PRO A 418 -20.61 58.21 3.24
CA PRO A 418 -21.00 58.74 4.55
C PRO A 418 -20.26 58.01 5.70
N PRO A 419 -20.10 58.63 6.88
CA PRO A 419 -19.35 58.06 7.98
C PRO A 419 -20.20 57.06 8.78
N ALA A 420 -19.62 55.92 9.15
CA ALA A 420 -20.22 54.97 10.07
C ALA A 420 -19.40 54.88 11.36
N THR A 421 -20.08 55.16 12.47
CA THR A 421 -19.67 55.12 13.88
C THR A 421 -19.37 53.69 14.36
N GLN A 422 -18.32 53.53 15.17
CA GLN A 422 -18.01 52.28 15.89
C GLN A 422 -19.02 52.02 17.03
N PRO A 423 -19.56 50.79 17.17
CA PRO A 423 -20.19 50.34 18.42
C PRO A 423 -19.13 49.81 19.41
N PRO A 424 -19.40 49.86 20.73
CA PRO A 424 -18.44 49.50 21.76
C PRO A 424 -18.25 47.98 21.89
N ALA A 425 -17.06 47.57 22.32
CA ALA A 425 -16.70 46.19 22.58
C ALA A 425 -17.46 45.61 23.78
N THR A 426 -18.21 44.53 23.56
CA THR A 426 -18.71 43.63 24.61
C THR A 426 -18.06 42.27 24.46
N GLN A 427 -17.39 41.79 25.51
CA GLN A 427 -16.86 40.42 25.61
C GLN A 427 -17.98 39.39 25.45
N PRO A 428 -17.78 38.29 24.69
CA PRO A 428 -18.69 37.16 24.72
C PRO A 428 -18.56 36.41 26.07
N PRO A 429 -19.65 35.87 26.64
CA PRO A 429 -19.57 35.00 27.82
C PRO A 429 -18.87 33.69 27.45
N ALA A 430 -18.13 33.13 28.41
CA ALA A 430 -17.60 31.78 28.32
C ALA A 430 -18.75 30.77 28.15
N THR A 431 -18.91 30.21 26.96
CA THR A 431 -19.78 29.05 26.74
C THR A 431 -19.02 27.79 27.16
N GLN A 432 -19.46 27.21 28.27
CA GLN A 432 -19.11 25.88 28.73
C GLN A 432 -19.39 24.86 27.59
N PRO A 433 -18.53 23.85 27.35
CA PRO A 433 -18.82 22.78 26.40
C PRO A 433 -20.16 22.13 26.74
N PRO A 434 -20.97 21.72 25.75
CA PRO A 434 -22.24 21.06 26.01
C PRO A 434 -22.01 19.81 26.86
N ALA A 435 -22.86 19.62 27.87
CA ALA A 435 -22.87 18.43 28.70
C ALA A 435 -22.98 17.17 27.80
N PRO A 436 -22.27 16.07 28.14
CA PRO A 436 -22.41 14.82 27.40
C PRO A 436 -23.88 14.37 27.38
N PRO A 437 -24.39 13.80 26.28
CA PRO A 437 -25.75 13.32 26.21
C PRO A 437 -25.99 12.25 27.30
N ALA A 438 -27.18 12.27 27.89
CA ALA A 438 -27.56 11.38 28.98
C ALA A 438 -27.27 9.91 28.64
N ALA A 439 -26.34 9.30 29.38
CA ALA A 439 -26.02 7.89 29.29
C ALA A 439 -27.04 7.09 30.11
N GLY A 440 -27.83 6.26 29.44
CA GLY A 440 -28.84 5.44 30.09
C GLY A 440 -29.79 4.81 29.07
N GLY A 441 -29.60 3.53 28.80
CA GLY A 441 -30.49 2.72 27.97
C GLY A 441 -30.08 1.26 28.04
N THR A 442 -31.05 0.37 27.82
CA THR A 442 -30.83 -1.08 27.82
C THR A 442 -30.31 -1.51 26.45
N PRO A 443 -29.25 -2.32 26.36
CA PRO A 443 -28.81 -2.91 25.09
C PRO A 443 -29.97 -3.59 24.35
N THR A 444 -29.99 -3.46 23.03
CA THR A 444 -31.09 -3.91 22.15
C THR A 444 -30.57 -4.83 21.05
N ASP A 445 -31.44 -5.63 20.44
CA ASP A 445 -31.11 -6.47 19.28
C ASP A 445 -31.06 -5.71 17.94
N ASP A 446 -31.08 -4.38 17.99
CA ASP A 446 -30.94 -3.49 16.85
C ASP A 446 -29.81 -2.48 17.10
N LEU A 447 -28.79 -2.48 16.25
CA LEU A 447 -27.67 -1.54 16.26
C LEU A 447 -28.16 -0.07 16.15
N ALA A 448 -29.18 0.20 15.34
CA ALA A 448 -29.69 1.56 15.15
C ALA A 448 -30.32 2.12 16.44
N ALA A 449 -30.83 1.25 17.31
CA ALA A 449 -31.39 1.58 18.61
C ALA A 449 -30.37 1.48 19.77
N ALA A 450 -29.11 1.13 19.49
CA ALA A 450 -28.09 0.88 20.50
C ALA A 450 -27.85 2.12 21.40
N PRO A 451 -28.07 2.01 22.72
CA PRO A 451 -27.88 3.14 23.64
C PRO A 451 -26.41 3.50 23.79
N LEU A 452 -26.12 4.79 24.03
CA LEU A 452 -24.77 5.22 24.42
C LEU A 452 -24.60 5.10 25.94
N VAL A 453 -23.55 4.40 26.35
CA VAL A 453 -23.25 4.06 27.74
C VAL A 453 -21.90 4.67 28.14
N ALA A 454 -21.88 5.33 29.29
CA ALA A 454 -20.67 5.92 29.86
C ALA A 454 -19.88 4.90 30.69
N VAL A 455 -18.61 5.19 30.93
CA VAL A 455 -17.70 4.34 31.72
C VAL A 455 -17.31 5.10 33.00
N PRO A 456 -17.39 4.50 34.21
CA PRO A 456 -17.81 3.13 34.49
C PRO A 456 -19.34 2.97 34.54
N SER A 457 -19.84 1.78 34.18
CA SER A 457 -21.27 1.41 34.27
C SER A 457 -21.45 -0.08 34.48
N ARG A 458 -22.59 -0.48 35.05
CA ARG A 458 -23.07 -1.87 35.03
C ARG A 458 -24.48 -1.90 34.45
N LEU A 459 -24.71 -2.78 33.49
CA LEU A 459 -26.01 -3.05 32.86
C LEU A 459 -26.36 -4.50 33.16
N GLY A 460 -27.53 -4.75 33.72
CA GLY A 460 -27.92 -6.08 34.17
C GLY A 460 -29.38 -6.40 33.92
N GLY A 461 -29.74 -7.68 34.06
CA GLY A 461 -31.11 -8.14 33.85
C GLY A 461 -31.57 -8.16 32.39
N ILE A 462 -30.65 -8.17 31.42
CA ILE A 462 -30.99 -8.13 29.99
C ILE A 462 -31.34 -9.54 29.52
N ALA A 463 -32.62 -9.80 29.23
CA ALA A 463 -33.06 -11.11 28.76
C ALA A 463 -32.85 -11.25 27.25
N THR A 464 -31.96 -12.17 26.82
CA THR A 464 -31.58 -12.34 25.40
C THR A 464 -32.44 -13.38 24.65
N ALA A 465 -33.38 -14.05 25.33
CA ALA A 465 -34.20 -15.14 24.75
C ALA A 465 -35.08 -14.73 23.55
N GLY A 466 -35.25 -13.43 23.30
CA GLY A 466 -35.97 -12.90 22.14
C GLY A 466 -35.09 -12.14 21.14
N PHE A 467 -33.78 -12.03 21.38
CA PHE A 467 -32.88 -11.29 20.51
C PHE A 467 -32.55 -12.10 19.26
N THR A 468 -32.52 -11.42 18.12
CA THR A 468 -32.11 -12.01 16.84
C THR A 468 -30.70 -11.54 16.47
N THR A 469 -30.07 -12.23 15.52
CA THR A 469 -28.86 -11.73 14.87
C THR A 469 -29.29 -11.13 13.54
N ALA A 470 -29.08 -9.83 13.35
CA ALA A 470 -29.55 -9.17 12.14
C ALA A 470 -28.89 -9.78 10.88
N ALA A 471 -29.60 -9.75 9.76
CA ALA A 471 -29.14 -10.39 8.51
C ALA A 471 -27.85 -9.77 7.93
N ASP A 472 -27.51 -8.55 8.36
CA ASP A 472 -26.28 -7.83 8.04
C ASP A 472 -25.20 -7.93 9.12
N GLU A 473 -25.40 -8.72 10.18
CA GLU A 473 -24.40 -9.02 11.21
C GLU A 473 -23.47 -10.15 10.74
N PRO A 474 -22.25 -9.86 10.25
CA PRO A 474 -21.27 -10.91 10.07
C PRO A 474 -20.92 -11.48 11.45
N PRO A 475 -20.77 -12.81 11.63
CA PRO A 475 -20.40 -13.38 12.92
C PRO A 475 -18.92 -13.03 13.21
N PRO A 476 -18.62 -12.08 14.12
CA PRO A 476 -17.23 -11.68 14.39
C PRO A 476 -16.44 -12.78 15.11
N CYS A 477 -17.14 -13.59 15.91
CA CYS A 477 -16.69 -14.83 16.54
C CYS A 477 -17.46 -15.98 15.87
N ALA A 478 -16.82 -17.13 15.63
CA ALA A 478 -17.45 -18.28 15.01
C ALA A 478 -18.61 -18.83 15.89
N GLY A 479 -19.80 -18.24 15.79
CA GLY A 479 -21.03 -18.70 16.45
C GLY A 479 -21.71 -17.75 17.44
N ILE A 480 -21.38 -16.44 17.50
CA ILE A 480 -22.15 -15.51 18.35
C ILE A 480 -23.58 -15.29 17.80
N GLY A 481 -24.59 -15.40 18.66
CA GLY A 481 -26.00 -15.19 18.32
C GLY A 481 -26.80 -14.55 19.46
N ALA A 482 -28.08 -14.24 19.23
CA ALA A 482 -28.96 -13.54 20.20
C ALA A 482 -28.30 -12.26 20.75
N THR A 483 -27.89 -11.40 19.83
CA THR A 483 -26.94 -10.31 20.06
C THR A 483 -27.62 -9.05 20.58
N ALA A 484 -26.94 -8.40 21.52
CA ALA A 484 -27.32 -7.15 22.14
C ALA A 484 -26.27 -6.08 21.78
N TRP A 485 -26.74 -4.95 21.27
CA TRP A 485 -25.93 -3.83 20.84
C TRP A 485 -26.00 -2.67 21.82
N PHE A 486 -24.84 -2.10 22.12
CA PHE A 486 -24.71 -0.83 22.83
C PHE A 486 -23.45 -0.09 22.36
N ARG A 487 -23.43 1.21 22.57
CA ARG A 487 -22.29 2.07 22.26
C ARG A 487 -21.59 2.46 23.55
N VAL A 488 -20.26 2.51 23.53
CA VAL A 488 -19.46 2.89 24.70
C VAL A 488 -18.70 4.16 24.39
N GLN A 489 -18.89 5.16 25.26
CA GLN A 489 -18.06 6.36 25.26
C GLN A 489 -16.73 6.05 25.98
N VAL A 490 -15.62 6.03 25.24
CA VAL A 490 -14.29 5.69 25.79
C VAL A 490 -13.87 6.74 26.83
N PRO A 491 -13.42 6.32 28.04
CA PRO A 491 -13.07 7.23 29.12
C PRO A 491 -11.81 8.05 28.80
N ALA A 492 -11.57 9.11 29.59
CA ALA A 492 -10.43 10.01 29.41
C ALA A 492 -9.06 9.31 29.51
N SER A 493 -8.98 8.21 30.26
CA SER A 493 -7.77 7.37 30.36
C SER A 493 -7.43 6.66 29.05
N GLY A 494 -8.41 6.50 28.15
CA GLY A 494 -8.29 5.71 26.94
C GLY A 494 -8.32 4.20 27.18
N THR A 495 -8.38 3.72 28.42
CA THR A 495 -8.46 2.27 28.72
C THR A 495 -9.89 1.90 29.06
N LEU A 496 -10.39 0.83 28.44
CA LEU A 496 -11.75 0.31 28.64
C LEU A 496 -11.69 -1.20 28.85
N THR A 497 -12.33 -1.69 29.90
CA THR A 497 -12.66 -3.11 30.09
C THR A 497 -14.16 -3.32 29.94
N ILE A 498 -14.54 -4.26 29.09
CA ILE A 498 -15.91 -4.73 28.88
C ILE A 498 -15.96 -6.18 29.35
N SER A 499 -16.80 -6.48 30.33
CA SER A 499 -16.93 -7.83 30.90
C SER A 499 -18.39 -8.25 30.91
N THR A 500 -18.67 -9.49 30.51
CA THR A 500 -20.00 -10.11 30.67
C THR A 500 -20.13 -10.94 31.95
N ALA A 501 -19.21 -10.73 32.91
CA ALA A 501 -19.14 -11.52 34.12
C ALA A 501 -20.43 -11.43 34.95
N GLY A 502 -20.99 -12.59 35.31
CA GLY A 502 -22.28 -12.70 36.00
C GLY A 502 -23.45 -13.13 35.10
N SER A 503 -23.25 -13.23 33.79
CA SER A 503 -24.27 -13.73 32.85
C SER A 503 -24.58 -15.21 33.08
N THR A 504 -25.84 -15.61 32.86
CA THR A 504 -26.31 -16.99 33.16
C THR A 504 -26.07 -18.00 32.04
N PHE A 505 -25.34 -17.61 31.00
CA PHE A 505 -25.11 -18.40 29.79
C PHE A 505 -23.70 -18.15 29.27
N ASP A 506 -23.31 -18.93 28.26
CA ASP A 506 -22.02 -18.82 27.58
C ASP A 506 -22.02 -17.60 26.64
N THR A 507 -21.19 -16.59 26.93
CA THR A 507 -21.26 -15.29 26.25
C THR A 507 -20.06 -15.03 25.36
N ALA A 508 -20.28 -14.41 24.21
CA ALA A 508 -19.25 -13.80 23.39
C ALA A 508 -19.42 -12.28 23.30
N LEU A 509 -18.30 -11.57 23.17
CA LEU A 509 -18.23 -10.13 22.93
C LEU A 509 -17.49 -9.85 21.62
N ALA A 510 -17.95 -8.83 20.90
CA ALA A 510 -17.18 -8.18 19.84
C ALA A 510 -17.29 -6.68 19.98
N TYR A 511 -16.25 -5.95 19.55
CA TYR A 511 -16.36 -4.52 19.39
C TYR A 511 -15.89 -4.05 18.02
N TYR A 512 -16.47 -2.94 17.61
CA TYR A 512 -16.34 -2.38 16.29
C TYR A 512 -16.02 -0.90 16.34
N ARG A 513 -15.37 -0.42 15.28
CA ARG A 513 -15.09 1.00 15.04
C ARG A 513 -15.78 1.45 13.76
N GLY A 514 -16.23 2.70 13.75
CA GLY A 514 -16.88 3.31 12.59
C GLY A 514 -17.29 4.73 12.90
N PRO A 515 -18.08 5.38 12.02
CA PRO A 515 -18.65 6.69 12.29
C PRO A 515 -19.42 6.71 13.62
N ALA A 516 -19.33 7.81 14.38
CA ALA A 516 -19.92 7.92 15.72
C ALA A 516 -21.47 7.82 15.77
N ASN A 517 -22.11 7.91 14.61
CA ASN A 517 -23.57 7.84 14.40
C ASN A 517 -23.97 6.75 13.41
N ALA A 518 -23.16 5.71 13.25
CA ALA A 518 -23.49 4.53 12.45
C ALA A 518 -24.76 3.86 12.96
N THR A 519 -25.64 3.49 12.02
CA THR A 519 -26.90 2.78 12.27
C THR A 519 -26.97 1.43 11.59
N THR A 520 -25.94 1.04 10.81
CA THR A 520 -25.88 -0.23 10.09
C THR A 520 -24.54 -0.92 10.32
N VAL A 521 -24.55 -2.25 10.43
CA VAL A 521 -23.36 -3.03 10.78
C VAL A 521 -22.32 -2.98 9.66
N SER A 522 -22.78 -2.87 8.41
CA SER A 522 -21.93 -2.70 7.21
C SER A 522 -21.04 -1.44 7.22
N SER A 523 -21.37 -0.44 8.05
CA SER A 523 -20.58 0.79 8.22
C SER A 523 -19.53 0.68 9.34
N LEU A 524 -19.51 -0.46 10.04
CA LEU A 524 -18.63 -0.74 11.15
C LEU A 524 -17.55 -1.75 10.75
N ALA A 525 -16.33 -1.54 11.23
CA ALA A 525 -15.23 -2.48 11.12
C ALA A 525 -15.08 -3.25 12.44
N ALA A 526 -15.25 -4.57 12.41
CA ALA A 526 -14.98 -5.43 13.55
C ALA A 526 -13.49 -5.36 13.91
N VAL A 527 -13.17 -5.15 15.19
CA VAL A 527 -11.78 -5.01 15.65
C VAL A 527 -11.28 -6.28 16.31
N THR A 528 -12.06 -6.81 17.26
CA THR A 528 -11.78 -8.09 17.91
C THR A 528 -13.08 -8.70 18.39
N CYS A 529 -13.03 -9.99 18.67
CA CYS A 529 -14.04 -10.66 19.46
C CYS A 529 -13.37 -11.61 20.46
N VAL A 530 -14.09 -11.94 21.54
CA VAL A 530 -13.66 -12.86 22.59
C VAL A 530 -14.89 -13.66 23.01
N ASP A 531 -14.73 -14.96 23.13
CA ASP A 531 -15.74 -15.89 23.63
C ASP A 531 -15.50 -16.14 25.13
N ASP A 532 -14.44 -16.88 25.45
CA ASP A 532 -14.11 -17.23 26.82
C ASP A 532 -12.87 -16.52 27.36
N VAL A 533 -12.81 -16.42 28.69
CA VAL A 533 -11.55 -16.22 29.42
C VAL A 533 -11.20 -17.49 30.22
N PRO A 534 -9.91 -17.75 30.50
CA PRO A 534 -9.52 -18.95 31.22
C PRO A 534 -10.30 -19.16 32.53
N GLY A 535 -11.08 -20.24 32.60
CA GLY A 535 -11.86 -20.63 33.78
C GLY A 535 -13.28 -20.06 33.87
N SER A 536 -13.80 -19.41 32.83
CA SER A 536 -15.17 -18.89 32.77
C SER A 536 -15.73 -18.92 31.34
N THR A 537 -17.02 -19.20 31.19
CA THR A 537 -17.77 -19.12 29.91
C THR A 537 -18.26 -17.69 29.61
N GLN A 538 -17.52 -16.69 30.10
CA GLN A 538 -17.94 -15.28 30.05
C GLN A 538 -16.80 -14.45 29.47
N ALA A 539 -17.12 -13.62 28.49
CA ALA A 539 -16.17 -12.83 27.73
C ALA A 539 -15.67 -11.61 28.52
N VAL A 540 -14.40 -11.28 28.32
CA VAL A 540 -13.81 -10.00 28.76
C VAL A 540 -12.92 -9.44 27.65
N ILE A 541 -13.14 -8.18 27.31
CA ILE A 541 -12.27 -7.42 26.40
C ILE A 541 -11.67 -6.26 27.18
N THR A 542 -10.33 -6.22 27.28
CA THR A 542 -9.59 -5.04 27.72
C THR A 542 -8.91 -4.41 26.52
N LEU A 543 -9.14 -3.12 26.30
CA LEU A 543 -8.59 -2.40 25.17
C LEU A 543 -8.14 -0.98 25.53
N THR A 544 -7.23 -0.45 24.72
CA THR A 544 -6.87 0.97 24.73
C THR A 544 -7.41 1.62 23.45
N ALA A 545 -8.24 2.64 23.60
CA ALA A 545 -8.88 3.40 22.54
C ALA A 545 -8.67 4.90 22.74
N THR A 546 -9.02 5.71 21.73
CA THR A 546 -8.84 7.15 21.82
C THR A 546 -9.82 7.74 22.85
N PRO A 547 -9.36 8.56 23.82
CA PRO A 547 -10.26 9.24 24.75
C PRO A 547 -11.37 10.01 24.02
N GLY A 548 -12.63 9.78 24.38
CA GLY A 548 -13.76 10.43 23.72
C GLY A 548 -14.24 9.75 22.42
N GLU A 549 -13.62 8.65 21.98
CA GLU A 549 -14.15 7.81 20.89
C GLU A 549 -15.45 7.10 21.31
N VAL A 550 -16.34 6.84 20.35
CA VAL A 550 -17.52 5.98 20.54
C VAL A 550 -17.24 4.64 19.89
N LEU A 551 -17.27 3.57 20.68
CA LEU A 551 -17.15 2.19 20.21
C LEU A 551 -18.53 1.53 20.15
N TYR A 552 -18.70 0.60 19.24
CA TYR A 552 -19.91 -0.23 19.16
C TYR A 552 -19.58 -1.61 19.70
N VAL A 553 -20.42 -2.14 20.59
CA VAL A 553 -20.20 -3.42 21.25
C VAL A 553 -21.39 -4.32 20.97
N GLN A 554 -21.09 -5.52 20.53
CA GLN A 554 -22.04 -6.62 20.35
C GLN A 554 -21.77 -7.64 21.45
N ALA A 555 -22.79 -7.96 22.24
CA ALA A 555 -22.72 -8.98 23.28
C ALA A 555 -23.81 -10.02 23.04
N GLY A 556 -23.46 -11.30 22.96
CA GLY A 556 -24.41 -12.36 22.62
C GLY A 556 -23.97 -13.69 23.19
N GLY A 557 -24.67 -14.76 22.83
CA GLY A 557 -24.34 -16.11 23.27
C GLY A 557 -23.50 -16.86 22.27
N TYR A 558 -22.49 -17.58 22.75
CA TYR A 558 -21.80 -18.58 21.95
C TYR A 558 -22.77 -19.70 21.55
N GLY A 559 -22.73 -20.12 20.29
CA GLY A 559 -23.66 -21.11 19.75
C GLY A 559 -25.13 -20.69 19.84
N SER A 560 -25.42 -19.38 19.88
CA SER A 560 -26.77 -18.82 20.12
C SER A 560 -27.38 -19.17 21.49
N ALA A 561 -26.55 -19.38 22.51
CA ALA A 561 -27.02 -19.50 23.89
C ALA A 561 -27.79 -18.23 24.32
N THR A 562 -28.80 -18.39 25.18
CA THR A 562 -29.59 -17.27 25.69
C THR A 562 -29.76 -17.35 27.20
N GLY A 563 -30.00 -16.21 27.84
CA GLY A 563 -30.17 -16.12 29.28
C GLY A 563 -30.24 -14.67 29.74
N THR A 564 -29.89 -14.44 31.00
CA THR A 564 -29.76 -13.08 31.55
C THR A 564 -28.33 -12.61 31.32
N LEU A 565 -28.16 -11.55 30.53
CA LEU A 565 -26.90 -10.91 30.21
C LEU A 565 -26.61 -9.79 31.23
N GLU A 566 -25.40 -9.84 31.78
CA GLU A 566 -24.82 -8.84 32.67
C GLU A 566 -23.59 -8.23 31.97
N ILE A 567 -23.43 -6.91 32.00
CA ILE A 567 -22.31 -6.18 31.39
C ILE A 567 -21.71 -5.22 32.42
N ALA A 568 -20.39 -5.26 32.60
CA ALA A 568 -19.63 -4.29 33.37
C ALA A 568 -18.63 -3.55 32.47
N LEU A 569 -18.64 -2.22 32.57
CA LEU A 569 -17.71 -1.31 31.91
C LEU A 569 -16.86 -0.61 32.96
N SER A 570 -15.54 -0.69 32.85
CA SER A 570 -14.60 -0.07 33.80
C SER A 570 -13.33 0.47 33.16
#